data_AF-A0A7R9B6W5-F1
#
_entry.id   AF-A0A7R9B6W5-F1
#
_cell.length_a   1.000
_cell.length_b   1.000
_cell.length_c   1.000
_cell.angle_alpha   90.00
_cell.angle_beta   90.00
_cell.angle_gamma   90.00
#
_symmetry.space_group_name_H-M   'P 1'
#
loop_
_entity.id
_entity.type
_entity.pdbx_description
1 polymer ?
#
loop_
_entity_poly.entity_id
_entity_poly.type
_entity_poly.pdbx_seq_one_letter_code
_entity_poly.pdbx_strand_id
1 'polypeptide(L)'
;MEKLISKNYFLNMSAKSAYKSYVRAYDSHHLKQIFDVETLDLAKVALSFGFKVPPSVDLNVNSSKGARPRKRKGGGGYGQFNNNEGKKVNKTTIYKQPNKKKKKPDNRQFSR
;
A
#
# COMPACT_ATOMS: atom_id res chain seq x y z
N MET A 1 16.67 29.67 15.55
CA MET A 1 15.78 29.32 14.43
C MET A 1 14.29 29.33 14.79
N GLU A 2 13.91 28.87 15.98
CA GLU A 2 12.51 28.74 16.43
C GLU A 2 11.64 30.01 16.22
N LYS A 3 12.11 31.19 16.63
CA LYS A 3 11.36 32.45 16.47
C LYS A 3 11.11 32.84 15.00
N LEU A 4 11.99 32.47 14.08
CA LEU A 4 11.84 32.78 12.65
C LEU A 4 10.85 31.83 11.99
N ILE A 5 10.96 30.53 12.28
CA ILE A 5 10.07 29.49 11.76
C ILE A 5 8.65 29.66 12.32
N SER A 6 8.49 30.13 13.56
CA SER A 6 7.16 30.42 14.12
C SER A 6 6.49 31.64 13.50
N LYS A 7 7.26 32.68 13.12
CA LYS A 7 6.72 33.94 12.60
C LYS A 7 6.45 33.90 11.10
N ASN A 8 7.23 33.12 10.35
CA ASN A 8 7.07 33.02 8.90
C ASN A 8 6.21 31.81 8.54
N TYR A 9 5.04 32.08 7.95
CA TYR A 9 4.08 31.06 7.56
C TYR A 9 4.66 30.00 6.60
N PHE A 10 5.38 30.42 5.56
CA PHE A 10 5.93 29.51 4.55
C PHE A 10 7.04 28.62 5.12
N LEU A 11 7.91 29.19 5.97
CA LEU A 11 8.94 28.43 6.66
C LEU A 11 8.32 27.45 7.65
N ASN A 12 7.29 27.86 8.39
CA ASN A 12 6.56 26.97 9.30
C ASN A 12 5.98 25.77 8.57
N MET A 13 5.31 26.03 7.44
CA MET A 13 4.67 24.99 6.63
C MET A 13 5.71 24.02 6.05
N SER A 14 6.82 24.55 5.52
CA SER A 14 7.93 23.76 4.99
C SER A 14 8.63 22.93 6.07
N ALA A 15 8.86 23.50 7.25
CA ALA A 15 9.45 22.77 8.37
C ALA A 15 8.52 21.64 8.85
N LYS A 16 7.19 21.85 8.85
CA LYS A 16 6.22 20.81 9.22
C LYS A 16 6.23 19.65 8.22
N SER A 17 6.27 19.94 6.92
CA SER A 17 6.34 18.91 5.90
C SER A 17 7.67 18.15 5.95
N ALA A 18 8.78 18.84 6.21
CA ALA A 18 10.10 18.24 6.39
C ALA A 18 10.17 17.32 7.63
N TYR A 19 9.59 17.73 8.76
CA TYR A 19 9.50 16.89 9.95
C TYR A 19 8.70 15.60 9.67
N LYS A 20 7.52 15.74 9.02
CA LYS A 20 6.69 14.58 8.64
C LYS A 20 7.43 13.63 7.70
N SER A 21 8.13 14.14 6.70
CA SER A 21 8.87 13.30 5.74
C SER A 21 10.05 12.59 6.41
N TYR A 22 10.74 13.24 7.35
CA TYR A 22 11.82 12.64 8.13
C TYR A 22 11.34 11.44 8.94
N VAL A 23 10.29 11.60 9.74
CA VAL A 23 9.76 10.49 10.57
C VAL A 23 9.21 9.36 9.67
N ARG A 24 8.54 9.70 8.57
CA ARG A 24 8.05 8.72 7.59
C ARG A 24 9.18 7.97 6.88
N ALA A 25 10.35 8.59 6.70
CA ALA A 25 11.52 7.93 6.14
C ALA A 25 12.01 6.83 7.08
N TYR A 26 12.05 7.07 8.40
CA TYR A 26 12.34 6.04 9.40
C TYR A 26 11.30 4.92 9.37
N ASP A 27 10.01 5.26 9.28
CA ASP A 27 8.92 4.27 9.19
C ASP A 27 8.99 3.38 7.94
N SER A 28 9.35 3.92 6.78
CA SER A 28 9.48 3.13 5.55
C SER A 28 10.83 2.41 5.40
N HIS A 29 11.83 2.72 6.24
CA HIS A 29 13.15 2.13 6.14
C HIS A 29 13.16 0.64 6.51
N HIS A 30 13.97 -0.15 5.79
CA HIS A 30 14.02 -1.60 5.99
C HIS A 30 14.84 -2.02 7.22
N LEU A 31 15.94 -1.32 7.51
CA LEU A 31 16.85 -1.66 8.61
C LEU A 31 16.35 -1.06 9.93
N LYS A 32 15.36 -1.71 10.55
CA LYS A 32 14.75 -1.28 11.81
C LYS A 32 15.68 -1.34 13.03
N GLN A 33 16.78 -2.09 12.94
CA GLN A 33 17.77 -2.13 14.02
C GLN A 33 18.43 -0.77 14.28
N ILE A 34 18.55 0.07 13.23
CA ILE A 34 19.21 1.37 13.32
C ILE A 34 18.20 2.51 13.07
N PHE A 35 17.24 2.29 12.16
CA PHE A 35 16.24 3.27 11.77
C PHE A 35 14.86 2.88 12.30
N ASP A 36 14.72 2.88 13.61
CA ASP A 36 13.45 2.67 14.30
C ASP A 36 12.82 4.01 14.71
N VAL A 37 11.50 4.11 14.58
CA VAL A 37 10.73 5.27 15.04
C VAL A 37 10.47 5.17 16.55
N GLU A 38 10.39 3.95 17.10
CA GLU A 38 10.11 3.74 18.53
C GLU A 38 11.27 4.20 19.42
N THR A 39 12.51 4.02 18.95
CA THR A 39 13.72 4.44 19.68
C THR A 39 14.09 5.90 19.41
N LEU A 40 13.41 6.58 18.48
CA LEU A 40 13.72 7.93 18.06
C LEU A 40 13.09 8.96 19.00
N ASP A 41 13.91 9.88 19.53
CA ASP A 41 13.43 10.98 20.38
C ASP A 41 12.79 12.09 19.52
N LEU A 42 11.48 11.97 19.32
CA LEU A 42 10.69 12.91 18.52
C LEU A 42 10.73 14.35 19.05
N ALA A 43 10.93 14.55 20.35
CA ALA A 43 11.01 15.89 20.94
C ALA A 43 12.31 16.59 20.53
N LYS A 44 13.45 15.88 20.57
CA LYS A 44 14.74 16.42 20.09
C LYS A 44 14.75 16.67 18.60
N VAL A 45 14.14 15.77 17.83
CA VAL A 45 13.97 15.97 16.38
C VAL A 45 13.11 17.20 16.12
N ALA A 46 11.99 17.38 16.82
CA ALA A 46 11.16 18.58 16.65
C ALA A 46 11.94 19.88 16.94
N LEU A 47 12.81 19.89 17.95
CA LEU A 47 13.68 21.03 18.27
C LEU A 47 14.66 21.36 17.13
N SER A 48 15.23 20.36 16.45
CA SER A 48 16.15 20.61 15.33
C SER A 48 15.45 21.24 14.11
N PHE A 49 14.17 20.93 13.91
CA PHE A 49 13.31 21.59 12.92
C PHE A 49 12.75 22.94 13.40
N GLY A 50 13.06 23.37 14.63
CA GLY A 50 12.65 24.64 15.21
C GLY A 50 11.24 24.65 15.79
N PHE A 51 10.71 23.48 16.15
CA PHE A 51 9.43 23.33 16.84
C PHE A 51 9.64 23.03 18.33
N LYS A 52 9.03 23.85 19.20
CA LYS A 52 8.98 23.60 20.64
C LYS A 52 8.05 22.44 21.00
N VAL A 53 6.98 22.28 20.22
CA VAL A 53 6.00 21.20 20.37
C VAL A 53 6.05 20.34 19.12
N PRO A 54 6.27 19.01 19.25
CA PRO A 54 6.34 18.13 18.09
C PRO A 54 5.01 18.14 17.34
N PRO A 55 5.01 18.39 16.02
CA PRO A 55 3.80 18.30 15.22
C PRO A 55 3.35 16.83 15.09
N SER A 56 2.03 16.61 14.98
CA SER A 56 1.49 15.27 14.78
C SER A 56 1.89 14.69 13.40
N VAL A 57 2.24 13.41 13.39
CA VAL A 57 2.61 12.65 12.19
C VAL A 57 1.79 11.37 12.15
N ASP A 58 1.16 11.10 11.01
CA ASP A 58 0.44 9.85 10.78
C ASP A 58 1.45 8.75 10.48
N LEU A 59 1.59 7.81 11.41
CA LEU A 59 2.52 6.70 11.31
C LEU A 59 1.75 5.38 11.18
N ASN A 60 2.14 4.55 10.22
CA ASN A 60 1.55 3.23 10.02
C ASN A 60 2.30 2.16 10.83
N VAL A 61 2.72 2.51 12.05
CA VAL A 61 3.58 1.70 12.96
C VAL A 61 3.00 0.29 13.17
N ASN A 62 1.68 0.13 13.03
CA ASN A 62 0.95 -1.09 13.39
C ASN A 62 0.56 -1.96 12.18
N SER A 63 0.86 -1.53 10.94
CA SER A 63 0.36 -2.21 9.75
C SER A 63 1.09 -3.52 9.38
N SER A 64 2.19 -3.84 10.06
CA SER A 64 2.94 -5.10 9.85
C SER A 64 2.35 -6.32 10.56
N LYS A 65 1.32 -6.18 11.43
CA LYS A 65 0.47 -7.33 11.82
C LYS A 65 -0.39 -7.84 10.64
N GLY A 66 -0.43 -7.11 9.52
CA GLY A 66 -0.99 -7.53 8.25
C GLY A 66 0.03 -7.34 7.13
N ALA A 67 1.18 -8.04 7.23
CA ALA A 67 2.13 -8.13 6.13
C ALA A 67 1.35 -8.40 4.82
N ARG A 68 1.50 -7.52 3.83
CA ARG A 68 1.05 -7.78 2.45
C ARG A 68 1.43 -9.21 2.10
N PRO A 69 0.50 -10.07 1.67
CA PRO A 69 0.85 -11.43 1.30
C PRO A 69 1.97 -11.34 0.28
N ARG A 70 3.16 -11.85 0.65
CA ARG A 70 4.34 -11.88 -0.22
C ARG A 70 3.89 -12.42 -1.57
N LYS A 71 4.26 -11.75 -2.66
CA LYS A 71 4.00 -12.18 -4.04
C LYS A 71 4.12 -13.70 -4.11
N ARG A 72 3.02 -14.38 -4.44
CA ARG A 72 3.00 -15.83 -4.66
C ARG A 72 4.08 -16.13 -5.70
N LYS A 73 5.02 -17.00 -5.34
CA LYS A 73 6.00 -17.55 -6.28
C LYS A 73 5.24 -18.49 -7.21
N GLY A 74 4.78 -17.97 -8.35
CA GLY A 74 4.24 -18.79 -9.44
C GLY A 74 2.93 -18.29 -10.06
N GLY A 75 2.96 -18.12 -11.38
CA GLY A 75 1.83 -18.31 -12.30
C GLY A 75 0.77 -17.21 -12.32
N GLY A 76 0.71 -16.48 -13.44
CA GLY A 76 -0.27 -15.42 -13.69
C GLY A 76 -1.73 -15.85 -13.47
N GLY A 77 -2.38 -15.22 -12.50
CA GLY A 77 -3.81 -15.34 -12.25
C GLY A 77 -4.26 -14.20 -11.34
N TYR A 78 -5.32 -13.50 -11.77
CA TYR A 78 -5.94 -12.40 -11.03
C TYR A 78 -6.37 -12.88 -9.63
N GLY A 79 -5.68 -12.39 -8.59
CA GLY A 79 -5.85 -12.83 -7.21
C GLY A 79 -7.06 -12.19 -6.54
N GLN A 80 -8.04 -13.01 -6.13
CA GLN A 80 -8.96 -12.65 -5.06
C GLN A 80 -8.25 -12.83 -3.71
N PHE A 81 -8.29 -11.76 -2.91
CA PHE A 81 -7.77 -11.74 -1.55
C PHE A 81 -8.69 -12.60 -0.68
N ASN A 82 -8.21 -13.76 -0.24
CA ASN A 82 -8.93 -14.64 0.68
C ASN A 82 -8.85 -14.07 2.10
N ASN A 83 -9.68 -13.09 2.41
CA ASN A 83 -10.11 -12.83 3.76
C ASN A 83 -11.53 -13.37 3.87
N ASN A 84 -11.67 -14.56 4.44
CA ASN A 84 -12.76 -14.96 5.34
C ASN A 84 -12.79 -16.48 5.48
N GLU A 85 -12.64 -16.91 6.73
CA GLU A 85 -13.07 -18.21 7.22
C GLU A 85 -14.55 -18.41 6.88
N GLY A 86 -14.90 -19.47 6.16
CA GLY A 86 -16.30 -19.81 5.93
C GLY A 86 -16.59 -20.60 4.65
N LYS A 87 -16.77 -21.91 4.84
CA LYS A 87 -17.46 -22.87 3.94
C LYS A 87 -16.76 -23.18 2.61
N LYS A 88 -16.16 -24.38 2.54
CA LYS A 88 -15.85 -25.08 1.29
C LYS A 88 -17.15 -25.35 0.53
N VAL A 89 -17.49 -24.48 -0.42
CA VAL A 89 -18.60 -24.74 -1.35
C VAL A 89 -18.08 -25.68 -2.44
N ASN A 90 -18.56 -26.91 -2.46
CA ASN A 90 -18.36 -27.83 -3.58
C ASN A 90 -19.10 -27.28 -4.81
N LYS A 91 -18.40 -26.50 -5.65
CA LYS A 91 -18.97 -25.99 -6.90
C LYS A 91 -19.10 -27.15 -7.89
N THR A 92 -20.32 -27.62 -8.12
CA THR A 92 -20.62 -28.52 -9.24
C THR A 92 -20.50 -27.72 -10.54
N THR A 93 -19.59 -28.10 -11.43
CA THR A 93 -19.44 -27.50 -12.75
C THR A 93 -20.59 -27.93 -13.65
N ILE A 94 -21.63 -27.09 -13.76
CA ILE A 94 -22.71 -27.30 -14.73
C ILE A 94 -22.28 -26.68 -16.07
N TYR A 95 -21.88 -27.52 -17.03
CA TYR A 95 -21.65 -27.07 -18.40
C TYR A 95 -22.99 -26.85 -19.10
N LYS A 96 -23.37 -25.58 -19.31
CA LYS A 96 -24.45 -25.22 -20.23
C LYS A 96 -23.85 -24.98 -21.62
N GLN A 97 -24.20 -25.82 -22.58
CA GLN A 97 -23.84 -25.59 -23.98
C GLN A 97 -24.56 -24.34 -24.49
N PRO A 98 -23.87 -23.34 -25.06
CA PRO A 98 -24.54 -22.22 -25.69
C PRO A 98 -25.28 -22.72 -26.94
N ASN A 99 -26.57 -22.41 -27.05
CA ASN A 99 -27.43 -22.79 -28.17
C ASN A 99 -26.76 -22.42 -29.51
N LYS A 100 -26.34 -23.44 -30.27
CA LYS A 100 -25.88 -23.25 -31.65
C LYS A 100 -27.07 -22.80 -32.49
N LYS A 101 -27.17 -21.50 -32.79
CA LYS A 101 -27.99 -21.03 -33.92
C LYS A 101 -27.51 -21.81 -35.15
N LYS A 102 -28.41 -22.58 -35.79
CA LYS A 102 -28.13 -23.38 -37.00
C LYS A 102 -27.44 -22.47 -38.03
N LYS A 103 -26.12 -22.67 -38.25
CA LYS A 103 -25.41 -22.00 -39.35
C LYS A 103 -25.92 -22.60 -40.66
N LYS A 104 -26.32 -21.74 -41.61
CA LYS A 104 -26.66 -22.15 -42.98
C LYS A 104 -25.47 -22.88 -43.62
N PRO A 105 -25.71 -23.86 -44.52
CA PRO A 105 -24.64 -24.62 -45.17
C PRO A 105 -23.72 -23.68 -45.96
N ASP A 106 -22.41 -23.87 -45.81
CA ASP A 106 -21.37 -23.05 -46.44
C ASP A 106 -21.01 -23.66 -47.80
N ASN A 107 -21.36 -22.97 -48.90
CA ASN A 107 -21.16 -23.44 -50.28
C ASN A 107 -19.74 -23.17 -50.82
N ARG A 108 -18.74 -23.05 -49.94
CA ARG A 108 -17.37 -22.76 -50.35
C ARG A 108 -16.66 -24.04 -50.82
N GLN A 109 -16.59 -24.21 -52.13
CA GLN A 109 -15.74 -25.19 -52.82
C GLN A 109 -14.28 -24.72 -52.72
N PHE A 110 -13.48 -25.37 -51.88
CA PHE A 110 -12.03 -25.19 -51.93
C PHE A 110 -11.49 -26.06 -53.06
N SER A 111 -10.78 -25.45 -54.01
CA SER A 111 -10.03 -26.18 -55.03
C SER A 111 -9.02 -27.11 -54.37
N ARG A 112 -8.92 -28.33 -54.90
CA ARG A 112 -7.99 -29.37 -54.45
C ARG A 112 -6.53 -29.00 -54.71
#